data_AF-A0A7L0NCU4-F1
#
_entry.id   AF-A0A7L0NCU4-F1
#
_cell.length_a   1.000
_cell.length_b   1.000
_cell.length_c   1.000
_cell.angle_alpha   90.00
_cell.angle_beta   90.00
_cell.angle_gamma   90.00
#
_symmetry.space_group_name_H-M   'P 1'
#
loop_
_entity.id
_entity.type
_entity.pdbx_description
1 polymer ?
#
loop_
_entity_poly.entity_id
_entity_poly.type
_entity_poly.pdbx_seq_one_letter_code
_entity_poly.pdbx_strand_id
1 'polypeptide(L)' 'HTGEKPFQCGQCGKAFAVSSHLERHRRVHTGERPFRCGDCGKSFAVSSTLLAHRRTHAGHPGRPHACPECGKGF' A
#
# COMPACT_ATOMS: atom_id res chain seq x y z
N HIS A 1 0.36 -5.27 -24.20
CA HIS A 1 -0.38 -5.39 -22.92
C HIS A 1 -1.87 -5.43 -23.23
N THR A 2 -2.53 -6.59 -23.14
CA THR A 2 -3.94 -6.76 -23.51
C THR A 2 -4.94 -6.12 -22.54
N GLY A 3 -4.48 -5.52 -21.43
CA GLY A 3 -5.32 -4.70 -20.56
C GLY A 3 -6.48 -5.45 -19.88
N GLU A 4 -6.55 -6.77 -20.06
CA GLU A 4 -7.64 -7.59 -19.55
C GLU A 4 -7.63 -7.59 -18.03
N LYS A 5 -8.80 -7.32 -17.46
CA LYS A 5 -9.04 -7.24 -16.02
C LYS A 5 -10.17 -8.19 -15.68
N PRO A 6 -9.91 -9.51 -15.63
CA PRO A 6 -10.97 -10.50 -15.43
C PRO A 6 -11.57 -10.44 -14.01
N PHE A 7 -10.90 -9.80 -13.06
CA PHE A 7 -11.34 -9.77 -11.67
C PHE A 7 -12.13 -8.49 -11.36
N GLN A 8 -13.47 -8.56 -11.44
CA GLN A 8 -14.35 -7.43 -11.17
C GLN A 8 -14.88 -7.41 -9.73
N CYS A 9 -14.90 -6.24 -9.11
CA CYS A 9 -15.54 -6.00 -7.83
C CYS A 9 -17.07 -5.92 -8.02
N GLY A 10 -17.81 -6.83 -7.38
CA GLY A 10 -19.27 -6.82 -7.44
C GLY A 10 -19.94 -5.61 -6.77
N GLN A 11 -19.23 -4.88 -5.90
CA GLN A 11 -19.82 -3.76 -5.15
C GLN A 11 -19.69 -2.41 -5.86
N CYS A 12 -18.63 -2.19 -6.61
CA CYS A 12 -18.40 -0.92 -7.32
C CYS A 12 -18.02 -1.07 -8.81
N GLY A 13 -18.03 -2.30 -9.33
CA GLY A 13 -17.74 -2.59 -10.73
C GLY A 13 -16.27 -2.44 -11.14
N LYS A 14 -15.37 -2.04 -10.23
CA LYS A 14 -13.94 -1.88 -10.54
C LYS A 14 -13.29 -3.22 -10.89
N ALA A 15 -12.59 -3.26 -12.02
CA ALA A 15 -11.89 -4.44 -12.49
C ALA A 15 -10.38 -4.38 -12.20
N PHE A 16 -9.79 -5.54 -11.92
CA PHE A 16 -8.38 -5.73 -11.61
C PHE A 16 -7.81 -6.84 -12.49
N ALA A 17 -6.52 -6.73 -12.83
CA ALA A 17 -5.80 -7.76 -13.57
C ALA A 17 -5.40 -8.96 -12.71
N VAL A 18 -5.42 -8.81 -11.37
CA VAL A 18 -4.98 -9.82 -10.42
C VAL A 18 -6.00 -9.97 -9.30
N SER A 19 -6.34 -11.21 -8.95
CA SER A 19 -7.30 -11.54 -7.89
C SER A 19 -6.90 -10.97 -6.52
N SER A 20 -5.61 -11.03 -6.17
CA SER A 20 -5.09 -10.47 -4.91
C SER A 20 -5.30 -8.96 -4.80
N HIS A 21 -5.30 -8.24 -5.93
CA HIS A 21 -5.63 -6.81 -5.96
C HIS A 21 -7.12 -6.56 -5.74
N LEU A 22 -7.98 -7.40 -6.30
CA LEU A 22 -9.42 -7.35 -6.04
C LEU A 22 -9.71 -7.63 -4.55
N GLU A 23 -9.14 -8.69 -3.97
CA GLU A 23 -9.34 -9.02 -2.55
C GLU A 23 -8.85 -7.91 -1.63
N ARG A 24 -7.69 -7.31 -1.93
CA ARG A 24 -7.22 -6.12 -1.22
C ARG A 24 -8.18 -4.94 -1.36
N HIS A 25 -8.74 -4.74 -2.55
CA HIS A 25 -9.70 -3.67 -2.80
C HIS A 25 -11.01 -3.87 -2.03
N ARG A 26 -11.49 -5.11 -1.84
CA ARG A 26 -12.71 -5.40 -1.07
C ARG A 26 -12.63 -4.87 0.37
N ARG A 27 -11.43 -4.83 0.96
CA ARG A 27 -11.19 -4.23 2.29
C ARG A 27 -11.53 -2.74 2.37
N VAL A 28 -11.56 -2.02 1.25
CA VAL A 28 -12.00 -0.62 1.20
C VAL A 28 -13.49 -0.51 1.47
N HIS A 29 -14.28 -1.49 1.06
CA HIS A 29 -15.72 -1.50 1.28
C HIS A 29 -16.09 -1.98 2.68
N THR A 30 -15.38 -2.98 3.21
CA THR A 30 -15.63 -3.50 4.56
C THR A 30 -15.03 -2.62 5.65
N GLY A 31 -14.08 -1.74 5.31
CA GLY A 31 -13.31 -0.97 6.28
C GLY A 31 -12.33 -1.82 7.10
N GLU A 32 -12.11 -3.09 6.71
CA GLU A 32 -11.22 -3.99 7.42
C GLU A 32 -9.76 -3.55 7.28
N ARG A 33 -9.11 -3.33 8.43
CA ARG A 33 -7.72 -2.87 8.50
C ARG A 33 -6.95 -3.78 9.45
N PRO A 34 -6.58 -5.01 9.03
CA PRO A 34 -5.97 -6.00 9.90
C PRO A 34 -4.54 -5.62 10.32
N PHE A 35 -3.88 -4.72 9.59
CA PHE A 35 -2.50 -4.35 9.85
C PHE A 35 -2.42 -3.12 10.75
N ARG A 36 -2.31 -3.33 12.07
CA ARG A 36 -2.16 -2.26 13.06
C ARG A 36 -0.69 -1.89 13.29
N CYS A 37 -0.41 -0.60 13.32
CA CYS A 37 0.88 -0.08 13.77
C CYS A 37 0.97 -0.16 15.30
N GLY A 38 2.00 -0.81 15.81
CA GLY A 38 2.25 -0.91 17.25
C GLY A 38 2.62 0.43 17.89
N ASP A 39 3.30 1.30 17.14
CA ASP A 39 3.84 2.57 17.67
C ASP A 39 2.77 3.64 17.89
N CYS A 40 1.79 3.75 16.99
CA CYS A 40 0.77 4.81 17.03
C CYS A 40 -0.68 4.29 16.96
N GLY A 41 -0.87 2.98 16.89
CA GLY A 41 -2.20 2.36 16.81
C GLY A 41 -2.94 2.53 15.48
N LYS A 42 -2.37 3.21 14.48
CA LYS A 42 -3.01 3.36 13.16
C LYS A 42 -3.09 2.02 12.44
N SER A 43 -4.27 1.67 11.95
CA SER A 43 -4.48 0.44 11.17
C SER A 43 -4.42 0.69 9.66
N PHE A 44 -4.09 -0.33 8.87
CA PHE A 44 -3.99 -0.26 7.42
C PHE A 44 -4.63 -1.50 6.79
N ALA A 45 -5.15 -1.36 5.57
CA ALA A 45 -5.72 -2.46 4.80
C ALA A 45 -4.63 -3.35 4.14
N VAL A 46 -3.39 -2.88 4.08
CA VAL A 46 -2.28 -3.53 3.35
C VAL A 46 -1.00 -3.49 4.16
N SER A 47 -0.28 -4.62 4.20
CA SER A 47 1.00 -4.76 4.91
C SER A 47 2.08 -3.83 4.36
N SER A 48 2.18 -3.66 3.04
CA SER A 48 3.15 -2.75 2.42
C SER A 48 2.92 -1.30 2.83
N THR A 49 1.67 -0.87 2.97
CA THR A 49 1.33 0.47 3.47
C THR A 49 1.70 0.63 4.94
N LEU A 50 1.45 -0.39 5.78
CA LEU A 50 1.93 -0.38 7.17
C LEU A 50 3.47 -0.31 7.23
N LEU A 51 4.18 -1.09 6.40
CA LEU A 51 5.65 -1.08 6.38
C LEU A 51 6.20 0.29 5.98
N ALA A 52 5.64 0.91 4.95
CA ALA A 52 6.00 2.27 4.56
C ALA A 52 5.69 3.27 5.67
N HIS A 53 4.52 3.14 6.32
CA HIS A 53 4.15 3.97 7.46
C HIS A 53 5.12 3.82 8.64
N ARG A 54 5.58 2.61 8.96
CA ARG A 54 6.54 2.41 10.06
C ARG A 54 7.85 3.18 9.87
N ARG A 55 8.25 3.46 8.62
CA ARG A 55 9.42 4.31 8.33
C ARG A 55 9.23 5.76 8.78
N THR A 56 7.99 6.24 8.89
CA THR A 56 7.71 7.60 9.40
C THR A 56 7.93 7.70 10.90
N HIS A 57 7.82 6.59 11.64
CA HIS A 57 8.15 6.55 13.08
C HIS A 57 9.64 6.41 13.32
N ALA A 58 10.32 5.65 12.47
CA ALA A 58 11.73 5.35 12.62
C ALA A 58 12.68 6.52 12.30
N GLY A 59 12.17 7.73 11.98
CA GLY A 59 12.98 8.93 11.80
C GLY A 59 14.29 8.68 11.02
N HIS A 60 14.18 8.21 9.78
CA HIS A 60 15.28 7.94 8.83
C HIS A 60 16.62 7.42 9.41
N PRO A 61 16.91 6.11 9.25
CA PRO A 61 18.25 5.69 8.88
C PRO A 61 18.21 5.16 7.44
N GLY A 62 18.91 5.84 6.54
CA GLY A 62 19.25 5.28 5.23
C GLY A 62 18.20 5.54 4.15
N ARG A 63 18.35 6.68 3.49
CA ARG A 63 17.94 6.89 2.11
C ARG A 63 19.07 6.28 1.24
N PRO A 64 18.92 5.11 0.59
CA PRO A 64 19.99 4.60 -0.28
C PRO A 64 20.05 5.33 -1.62
N HIS A 65 19.02 6.11 -1.96
CA HIS A 65 18.98 6.90 -3.18
C HIS A 65 19.38 8.35 -2.93
N ALA A 66 20.57 8.56 -2.36
CA ALA A 66 21.27 9.82 -2.56
C ALA A 66 21.73 9.89 -4.02
N CYS A 67 21.30 10.90 -4.76
CA CYS A 67 21.90 11.22 -6.06
C CYS A 67 23.30 11.78 -5.76
N PRO A 68 24.39 11.13 -6.22
CA PRO A 68 25.76 11.57 -5.91
C PRO A 68 26.11 12.93 -6.52
N GLU A 69 25.28 13.47 -7.41
CA GLU A 69 25.55 14.75 -8.09
C GLU A 69 24.79 15.96 -7.53
N CYS A 70 23.69 15.79 -6.77
CA CYS A 70 22.89 16.96 -6.37
C CYS A 70 22.34 16.96 -4.94
N GLY A 71 22.57 15.91 -4.13
CA GLY A 71 22.29 15.90 -2.69
C GLY A 71 20.81 16.12 -2.27
N LYS A 72 19.89 16.34 -3.20
CA LYS A 72 18.47 16.55 -2.90
C LYS A 72 17.71 15.24 -2.92
N GLY A 73 16.85 15.10 -1.93
CA GLY A 73 16.04 13.92 -1.77
C GLY A 73 14.62 14.03 -2.26
N PHE A 74 14.26 13.14 -3.18
CA PHE A 74 12.90 12.63 -3.36
C PHE A 74 12.53 11.69 -2.21
#